data_AF-A0A8K0KH19-F1
#
_entry.id   AF-A0A8K0KH19-F1
#
_cell.length_a   1.000
_cell.length_b   1.000
_cell.length_c   1.000
_cell.angle_alpha   90.00
_cell.angle_beta   90.00
_cell.angle_gamma   90.00
#
_symmetry.space_group_name_H-M   'P 1'
#
loop_
_entity.id
_entity.type
_entity.pdbx_description
1 polymer ?
#
loop_
_entity_poly.entity_id
_entity_poly.type
_entity_poly.pdbx_seq_one_letter_code
_entity_poly.pdbx_strand_id
1 'polypeptide(L)'
;MLRHLLEVKTSLTLELTCPPRSPPALTNRQWEILEDCIPLLNPLEELSGDKYMTSSMIIPLIMGAQHLVIISKPATTVGERLKEVLLENFSKRLSPYEKQIIPSTATILDPRFKKMAFGLEENASEAYNHIQDEADVLHLRENVGASMSEEEIHTSTSKESSLCGPFLRKKLQIKAQ
;
A
#
# COMPACT_ATOMS: atom_id res chain seq x y z
N MET A 1 19.81 3.52 1.85
CA MET A 1 20.89 4.49 2.22
C MET A 1 21.60 4.12 3.52
N LEU A 2 20.89 3.92 4.64
CA LEU A 2 21.50 3.62 5.94
C LEU A 2 22.24 2.27 5.96
N ARG A 3 21.71 1.26 5.27
CA ARG A 3 22.40 -0.02 5.03
C ARG A 3 23.76 0.17 4.37
N HIS A 4 23.78 0.95 3.29
CA HIS A 4 25.01 1.26 2.57
C HIS A 4 26.01 2.00 3.46
N LEU A 5 25.55 2.94 4.27
CA LEU A 5 26.40 3.64 5.26
C LEU A 5 27.06 2.65 6.24
N LEU A 6 26.36 1.59 6.64
CA LEU A 6 26.90 0.52 7.48
C LEU A 6 27.96 -0.31 6.74
N GLU A 7 27.75 -0.60 5.46
CA GLU A 7 28.70 -1.35 4.63
C GLU A 7 30.05 -0.62 4.47
N VAL A 8 30.02 0.71 4.35
CA VAL A 8 31.23 1.53 4.21
C VAL A 8 31.81 2.04 5.54
N LYS A 9 31.31 1.55 6.69
CA LYS A 9 31.69 1.98 8.05
C LYS A 9 33.20 2.03 8.27
N THR A 10 33.94 1.02 7.83
CA THR A 10 35.39 0.91 8.04
C THR A 10 36.18 1.95 7.24
N SER A 11 35.88 2.06 5.93
CA SER A 11 36.51 3.04 5.04
C SER A 11 36.22 4.47 5.50
N LEU A 12 34.96 4.76 5.86
CA LEU A 12 34.57 6.08 6.37
C LEU A 12 35.25 6.41 7.69
N THR A 13 35.32 5.47 8.64
CA THR A 13 35.96 5.74 9.94
C THR A 13 37.45 6.04 9.76
N LEU A 14 38.12 5.34 8.84
CA LEU A 14 39.53 5.58 8.52
C LEU A 14 39.75 6.95 7.85
N GLU A 15 38.95 7.29 6.85
CA GLU A 15 39.05 8.58 6.16
C GLU A 15 38.65 9.75 7.04
N LEU A 16 37.64 9.62 7.91
CA LEU A 16 37.18 10.73 8.76
C LEU A 16 38.15 11.05 9.90
N THR A 17 39.04 10.12 10.26
CA THR A 17 40.01 10.27 11.36
C THR A 17 41.32 10.96 10.91
N CYS A 18 41.58 11.03 9.61
CA CYS A 18 42.89 11.44 9.06
C CYS A 18 43.06 12.96 8.81
N PRO A 19 42.07 13.72 8.26
CA PRO A 19 42.26 15.12 7.87
C PRO A 19 41.87 16.14 8.95
N PRO A 20 42.60 17.27 9.09
CA PRO A 20 42.32 18.34 10.06
C PRO A 20 41.03 19.14 9.79
N ARG A 21 40.37 18.93 8.64
CA ARG A 21 39.14 19.63 8.21
C ARG A 21 37.97 18.67 8.00
N SER A 22 38.10 17.43 8.46
CA SER A 22 37.08 16.39 8.34
C SER A 22 35.97 16.56 9.38
N PRO A 23 34.70 16.28 9.06
CA PRO A 23 33.66 16.18 10.07
C PRO A 23 33.99 15.08 11.09
N PRO A 24 33.53 15.21 12.34
CA PRO A 24 33.79 14.23 13.38
C PRO A 24 33.22 12.85 12.97
N ALA A 25 34.01 11.81 13.18
CA ALA A 25 33.57 10.44 12.95
C ALA A 25 32.39 10.07 13.86
N LEU A 26 31.51 9.19 13.37
CA LEU A 26 30.40 8.68 14.16
C LEU A 26 30.92 7.87 15.36
N THR A 27 30.33 8.12 16.52
CA THR A 27 30.66 7.40 17.77
C THR A 27 30.10 5.99 17.72
N ASN A 28 30.70 5.02 18.44
CA ASN A 28 30.19 3.65 18.54
C ASN A 28 28.70 3.57 18.90
N ARG A 29 28.24 4.42 19.84
CA ARG A 29 26.81 4.53 20.20
C ARG A 29 25.92 4.92 19.01
N GLN A 30 26.40 5.78 18.11
CA GLN A 30 25.63 6.19 16.94
C GLN A 30 25.55 5.06 15.91
N TRP A 31 26.61 4.26 15.79
CA TRP A 31 26.60 3.04 14.98
C TRP A 31 25.62 1.99 15.52
N GLU A 32 25.59 1.78 16.85
CA GLU A 32 24.63 0.88 17.50
C GLU A 32 23.18 1.32 17.25
N ILE A 33 22.88 2.62 17.37
CA ILE A 33 21.56 3.17 17.05
C ILE A 33 21.21 2.92 15.58
N LEU A 34 22.17 3.07 14.66
CA LEU A 34 21.94 2.85 13.23
C LEU A 34 21.61 1.38 12.94
N GLU A 35 22.38 0.46 13.54
CA GLU A 35 22.17 -0.99 13.43
C GLU A 35 20.79 -1.40 13.96
N ASP A 36 20.32 -0.75 15.02
CA ASP A 36 18.99 -0.97 15.63
C ASP A 36 17.83 -0.42 14.78
N CYS A 37 18.05 0.71 14.09
CA CYS A 37 17.01 1.37 13.28
C CYS A 37 16.81 0.70 11.90
N ILE A 38 17.84 0.08 11.32
CA ILE A 38 17.75 -0.53 9.99
C ILE A 38 16.64 -1.60 9.91
N PRO A 39 16.56 -2.58 10.83
CA PRO A 39 15.47 -3.57 10.86
C PRO A 39 14.07 -2.95 10.85
N LEU A 40 13.87 -1.85 11.56
CA LEU A 40 12.58 -1.15 11.65
C LEU A 40 12.19 -0.44 10.36
N LEU A 41 13.17 0.00 9.57
CA LEU A 41 12.94 0.74 8.32
C LEU A 41 12.86 -0.15 7.09
N ASN A 42 13.35 -1.39 7.16
CA ASN A 42 13.30 -2.35 6.05
C ASN A 42 11.91 -2.56 5.45
N PRO A 43 10.83 -2.71 6.25
CA PRO A 43 9.50 -2.92 5.69
C PRO A 43 9.00 -1.73 4.86
N LEU A 44 9.51 -0.53 5.14
CA LEU A 44 9.17 0.67 4.38
C LEU A 44 9.92 0.73 3.04
N GLU A 45 11.12 0.15 2.95
CA GLU A 45 11.84 0.05 1.67
C GLU A 45 11.03 -0.81 0.68
N GLU A 46 10.45 -1.91 1.14
CA GLU A 46 9.57 -2.77 0.31
C GLU A 46 8.30 -2.03 -0.15
N LEU A 47 7.69 -1.23 0.73
CA LEU A 47 6.53 -0.39 0.38
C LEU A 47 6.87 0.71 -0.63
N SER A 48 8.10 1.21 -0.61
CA SER A 48 8.58 2.23 -1.56
C SER A 48 9.03 1.66 -2.90
N GLY A 49 8.99 0.34 -3.07
CA GLY A 49 9.42 -0.33 -4.30
C GLY A 49 8.45 -0.11 -5.47
N ASP A 50 8.81 0.77 -6.40
CA ASP A 50 8.00 1.11 -7.58
C ASP A 50 7.67 -0.08 -8.50
N LYS A 51 8.42 -1.18 -8.42
CA LYS A 51 8.48 -2.18 -9.49
C LYS A 51 7.39 -3.28 -9.41
N TYR A 52 6.66 -3.41 -8.30
CA TYR A 52 5.80 -4.59 -8.06
C TYR A 52 4.46 -4.34 -7.35
N MET A 53 4.08 -3.10 -7.05
CA MET A 53 2.85 -2.86 -6.29
C MET A 53 1.60 -2.86 -7.19
N THR A 54 0.89 -3.99 -7.23
CA THR A 54 -0.47 -4.05 -7.76
C THR A 54 -1.47 -3.54 -6.72
N SER A 55 -2.65 -3.09 -7.16
CA SER A 55 -3.70 -2.62 -6.24
C SER A 55 -4.12 -3.65 -5.20
N SER A 56 -4.10 -4.95 -5.55
CA SER A 56 -4.40 -6.06 -4.64
C SER A 56 -3.32 -6.32 -3.58
N MET A 57 -2.11 -5.80 -3.75
CA MET A 57 -0.99 -5.95 -2.80
C MET A 57 -0.94 -4.83 -1.77
N ILE A 58 -1.62 -3.70 -1.99
CA ILE A 58 -1.51 -2.51 -1.14
C ILE A 58 -1.85 -2.86 0.31
N ILE A 59 -2.99 -3.48 0.56
CA ILE A 59 -3.45 -3.83 1.91
C ILE A 59 -2.53 -4.91 2.54
N PRO A 60 -2.25 -6.05 1.88
CA PRO A 60 -1.33 -7.06 2.42
C PRO A 60 0.05 -6.49 2.78
N LEU A 61 0.61 -5.60 1.95
CA LEU A 61 1.93 -5.01 2.19
C LEU A 61 1.91 -4.07 3.38
N ILE A 62 0.88 -3.23 3.51
CA ILE A 62 0.73 -2.33 4.67
C ILE A 62 0.62 -3.16 5.96
N MET A 63 -0.22 -4.20 5.96
CA MET A 63 -0.40 -5.08 7.13
C MET A 63 0.85 -5.86 7.47
N GLY A 64 1.52 -6.43 6.46
CA GLY A 64 2.80 -7.12 6.63
C GLY A 64 3.88 -6.21 7.19
N ALA A 65 4.01 -4.99 6.64
CA ALA A 65 4.98 -4.01 7.12
C ALA A 65 4.71 -3.57 8.56
N GLN A 66 3.45 -3.31 8.90
CA GLN A 66 3.05 -2.98 10.27
C GLN A 66 3.37 -4.14 11.23
N HIS A 67 3.09 -5.38 10.83
CA HIS A 67 3.38 -6.57 11.64
C HIS A 67 4.89 -6.71 11.91
N LEU A 68 5.73 -6.53 10.90
CA LEU A 68 7.19 -6.58 11.03
C LEU A 68 7.73 -5.53 12.02
N VAL A 69 7.17 -4.32 12.01
CA VAL A 69 7.52 -3.27 12.97
C VAL A 69 7.04 -3.63 14.39
N ILE A 70 5.85 -4.24 14.54
CA ILE A 70 5.32 -4.67 15.85
C ILE A 70 6.21 -5.74 16.50
N ILE A 71 6.63 -6.76 15.74
CA ILE A 71 7.44 -7.86 16.29
C ILE A 71 8.89 -7.47 16.55
N SER A 72 9.38 -6.41 15.89
CA SER A 72 10.75 -5.92 16.05
C SER A 72 10.99 -5.42 17.48
N LYS A 73 12.12 -5.80 18.07
CA LYS A 73 12.50 -5.44 19.45
C LYS A 73 13.77 -4.58 19.41
N PRO A 74 13.63 -3.25 19.30
CA PRO A 74 14.78 -2.36 19.35
C PRO A 74 15.46 -2.44 20.72
N ALA A 75 16.78 -2.34 20.74
CA ALA A 75 17.58 -2.34 21.96
C ALA A 75 17.89 -0.92 22.47
N THR A 76 17.77 0.09 21.60
CA THR A 76 18.09 1.48 21.92
C THR A 76 16.82 2.29 22.17
N THR A 77 16.91 3.30 23.05
CA THR A 77 15.80 4.24 23.31
C THR A 77 15.35 4.98 22.06
N VAL A 78 16.29 5.25 21.14
CA VAL A 78 16.00 5.86 19.83
C VAL A 78 15.22 4.89 18.93
N GLY A 79 15.61 3.61 18.91
CA GLY A 79 14.89 2.57 18.18
C GLY A 79 13.47 2.36 18.71
N GLU A 80 13.28 2.36 20.03
CA GLU A 80 11.95 2.31 20.66
C GLU A 80 11.09 3.51 20.23
N ARG A 81 11.64 4.71 20.30
CA ARG A 81 10.93 5.92 19.86
C ARG A 81 10.60 5.89 18.37
N LEU A 82 11.52 5.40 17.54
CA LEU A 82 11.29 5.24 16.10
C LEU A 82 10.15 4.25 15.84
N LYS A 83 10.13 3.12 16.55
CA LYS A 83 9.05 2.13 16.45
C LYS A 83 7.69 2.73 16.79
N GLU A 84 7.58 3.48 17.89
CA GLU A 84 6.34 4.16 18.28
C GLU A 84 5.84 5.12 17.19
N VAL A 85 6.73 5.98 16.71
CA VAL A 85 6.41 6.96 15.65
C VAL A 85 6.02 6.27 14.35
N LEU A 86 6.70 5.18 13.98
CA LEU A 86 6.36 4.40 12.80
C LEU A 86 4.95 3.83 12.92
N LEU A 87 4.62 3.17 14.03
CA LEU A 87 3.29 2.59 14.24
C LEU A 87 2.19 3.64 14.23
N GLU A 88 2.42 4.81 14.83
CA GLU A 88 1.48 5.94 14.76
C GLU A 88 1.26 6.39 13.30
N ASN A 89 2.33 6.47 12.50
CA ASN A 89 2.24 6.84 11.09
C ASN A 89 1.57 5.75 10.24
N PHE A 90 1.78 4.47 10.52
CA PHE A 90 1.04 3.38 9.88
C PHE A 90 -0.46 3.56 10.11
N SER A 91 -0.87 3.76 11.36
CA SER A 91 -2.28 3.97 11.70
C SER A 91 -2.87 5.24 11.08
N LYS A 92 -2.11 6.34 11.09
CA LYS A 92 -2.59 7.64 10.60
C LYS A 92 -2.65 7.73 9.08
N ARG A 93 -1.65 7.19 8.38
CA ARG A 93 -1.47 7.40 6.94
C ARG A 93 -1.83 6.17 6.11
N LEU A 94 -1.65 4.97 6.64
CA LEU A 94 -1.74 3.73 5.87
C LEU A 94 -3.00 2.91 6.19
N SER A 95 -3.53 2.97 7.41
CA SER A 95 -4.83 2.32 7.71
C SER A 95 -6.02 2.78 6.85
N PRO A 96 -6.12 4.04 6.38
CA PRO A 96 -7.22 4.45 5.51
C PRO A 96 -7.30 3.68 4.19
N TYR A 97 -6.20 3.06 3.72
CA TYR A 97 -6.20 2.29 2.47
C TYR A 97 -7.06 1.02 2.56
N GLU A 98 -7.31 0.48 3.75
CA GLU A 98 -8.23 -0.65 3.89
C GLU A 98 -9.68 -0.30 3.55
N LYS A 99 -10.07 0.97 3.72
CA LYS A 99 -11.43 1.47 3.47
C LYS A 99 -11.61 2.02 2.06
N GLN A 100 -10.52 2.25 1.33
CA GLN A 100 -10.59 2.77 -0.02
C GLN A 100 -11.09 1.67 -0.97
N ILE A 101 -12.10 2.00 -1.78
CA ILE A 101 -12.78 1.06 -2.69
C ILE A 101 -11.79 0.32 -3.58
N ILE A 102 -10.84 1.01 -4.22
CA ILE A 102 -9.93 0.40 -5.20
C ILE A 102 -9.02 -0.67 -4.57
N PRO A 103 -8.18 -0.36 -3.57
CA PRO A 103 -7.33 -1.37 -2.95
C PRO A 103 -8.13 -2.45 -2.22
N SER A 104 -9.25 -2.11 -1.57
CA SER A 104 -10.06 -3.08 -0.82
C SER A 104 -10.73 -4.10 -1.74
N THR A 105 -11.39 -3.64 -2.81
CA THR A 105 -12.03 -4.52 -3.79
C THR A 105 -10.99 -5.36 -4.54
N ALA A 106 -9.88 -4.76 -4.98
CA ALA A 106 -8.80 -5.48 -5.64
C ALA A 106 -8.18 -6.57 -4.75
N THR A 107 -8.03 -6.30 -3.45
CA THR A 107 -7.48 -7.27 -2.49
C THR A 107 -8.45 -8.42 -2.22
N ILE A 108 -9.75 -8.15 -2.09
CA ILE A 108 -10.75 -9.22 -1.86
C ILE A 108 -10.90 -10.12 -3.07
N LEU A 109 -10.87 -9.56 -4.27
CA LEU A 109 -10.96 -10.30 -5.52
C LEU A 109 -9.71 -11.17 -5.77
N ASP A 110 -8.58 -10.84 -5.16
CA ASP A 110 -7.36 -11.64 -5.27
C ASP A 110 -7.48 -12.92 -4.40
N PRO A 111 -7.49 -14.12 -4.99
CA PRO A 111 -7.69 -15.37 -4.25
C PRO A 111 -6.62 -15.64 -3.20
N ARG A 112 -5.44 -15.04 -3.33
CA ARG A 112 -4.31 -15.19 -2.41
C ARG A 112 -4.56 -14.48 -1.06
N PHE A 113 -5.41 -13.47 -1.05
CA PHE A 113 -5.60 -12.57 0.09
C PHE A 113 -7.00 -12.67 0.67
N LYS A 114 -8.03 -12.45 -0.17
CA LYS A 114 -9.43 -12.42 0.25
C LYS A 114 -9.60 -11.55 1.51
N LYS A 115 -10.37 -12.01 2.50
CA LYS A 115 -10.56 -11.33 3.79
C LYS A 115 -9.33 -11.39 4.71
N MET A 116 -8.41 -12.35 4.52
CA MET A 116 -7.28 -12.59 5.42
C MET A 116 -6.25 -11.45 5.41
N ALA A 117 -6.18 -10.68 4.33
CA ALA A 117 -5.21 -9.60 4.22
C ALA A 117 -5.55 -8.35 5.03
N PHE A 118 -6.78 -8.23 5.54
CA PHE A 118 -7.23 -7.04 6.26
C PHE A 118 -6.88 -7.14 7.75
N GLY A 119 -6.50 -6.01 8.37
CA GLY A 119 -6.31 -5.94 9.81
C GLY A 119 -7.63 -5.93 10.58
N LEU A 120 -8.69 -5.35 9.99
CA LEU A 120 -10.02 -5.26 10.58
C LEU A 120 -11.05 -6.06 9.76
N GLU A 121 -11.74 -6.99 10.43
CA GLU A 121 -12.78 -7.83 9.80
C GLU A 121 -13.97 -7.00 9.28
N GLU A 122 -14.25 -5.86 9.92
CA GLU A 122 -15.29 -4.92 9.48
C GLU A 122 -14.99 -4.38 8.08
N ASN A 123 -13.74 -3.93 7.84
CA ASN A 123 -13.31 -3.41 6.54
C ASN A 123 -13.34 -4.52 5.46
N ALA A 124 -12.95 -5.74 5.83
CA ALA A 124 -13.01 -6.89 4.93
C ALA A 124 -14.46 -7.25 4.53
N SER A 125 -15.39 -7.13 5.48
CA SER A 125 -16.80 -7.40 5.23
C SER A 125 -17.48 -6.29 4.43
N GLU A 126 -17.15 -5.03 4.70
CA GLU A 126 -17.61 -3.88 3.92
C GLU A 126 -17.19 -3.99 2.45
N ALA A 127 -15.92 -4.28 2.19
CA ALA A 127 -15.44 -4.44 0.82
C ALA A 127 -16.01 -5.69 0.13
N TYR A 128 -16.33 -6.76 0.87
CA TYR A 128 -17.03 -7.92 0.32
C TYR A 128 -18.46 -7.56 -0.10
N ASN A 129 -19.20 -6.84 0.77
CA ASN A 129 -20.56 -6.40 0.48
C ASN A 129 -20.59 -5.48 -0.74
N HIS A 130 -19.62 -4.56 -0.84
CA HIS A 130 -19.48 -3.70 -2.02
C HIS A 130 -19.32 -4.50 -3.32
N ILE A 131 -18.55 -5.60 -3.30
CA ILE A 131 -18.40 -6.47 -4.49
C ILE A 131 -19.70 -7.22 -4.78
N GLN A 132 -20.39 -7.69 -3.74
CA GLN A 132 -21.68 -8.38 -3.89
C GLN A 132 -22.74 -7.45 -4.52
N ASP A 133 -22.84 -6.22 -4.03
CA ASP A 133 -23.78 -5.21 -4.54
C ASP A 133 -23.49 -4.90 -6.02
N GLU A 134 -22.23 -4.73 -6.40
CA GLU A 134 -21.82 -4.54 -7.80
C GLU A 134 -22.17 -5.75 -8.68
N ALA A 135 -21.97 -6.96 -8.17
CA ALA A 135 -22.33 -8.19 -8.88
C ALA A 135 -23.84 -8.30 -9.11
N ASP A 136 -24.65 -7.97 -8.09
CA ASP A 136 -26.11 -8.00 -8.18
C ASP A 136 -26.64 -6.96 -9.19
N VAL A 137 -26.03 -5.76 -9.23
CA VAL A 137 -26.34 -4.73 -10.24
C VAL A 137 -26.03 -5.22 -11.65
N LEU A 138 -24.90 -5.92 -11.85
CA LEU A 138 -24.54 -6.48 -13.16
C LEU A 138 -25.54 -7.56 -13.60
N HIS A 139 -25.97 -8.45 -12.70
CA HIS A 139 -27.00 -9.45 -12.99
C HIS A 139 -28.35 -8.81 -13.38
N LEU A 140 -28.77 -7.76 -12.68
CA LEU A 140 -30.00 -7.04 -13.03
C LEU A 140 -29.88 -6.37 -14.40
N ARG A 141 -28.72 -5.81 -14.73
CA ARG A 141 -28.47 -5.16 -16.02
C ARG A 141 -28.44 -6.15 -17.17
N GLU A 142 -27.96 -7.37 -16.96
CA GLU A 142 -27.97 -8.43 -17.98
C GLU A 142 -29.41 -8.88 -18.28
N ASN A 143 -30.24 -9.00 -17.24
CA ASN A 143 -31.67 -9.32 -17.39
C ASN A 143 -32.46 -8.19 -18.10
N VAL A 144 -32.14 -6.92 -17.82
CA VAL A 144 -32.73 -5.77 -18.52
C VAL A 144 -32.18 -5.63 -19.95
N GLY A 145 -30.90 -5.94 -20.19
CA GLY A 145 -30.29 -5.94 -21.51
C GLY A 145 -30.84 -7.03 -22.44
N ALA A 146 -31.21 -8.19 -21.88
CA ALA A 146 -31.90 -9.26 -22.62
C ALA A 146 -33.37 -8.94 -22.92
N SER A 147 -33.98 -7.97 -22.22
CA SER A 147 -35.36 -7.52 -22.44
C SER A 147 -35.46 -6.20 -23.21
N MET A 148 -34.34 -5.55 -23.55
CA MET A 148 -34.26 -4.29 -24.31
C MET A 148 -33.82 -4.47 -25.78
N SER A 149 -33.99 -5.65 -26.38
CA SER A 149 -33.99 -5.76 -27.86
C SER A 149 -35.32 -5.32 -28.47
N GLU A 150 -36.33 -4.99 -27.66
CA GLU A 150 -37.57 -4.39 -28.08
C GLU A 150 -37.80 -3.12 -27.24
N GLU A 151 -37.94 -1.99 -27.94
CA GLU A 151 -38.34 -0.67 -27.46
C GLU A 151 -37.25 0.33 -27.03
N GLU A 152 -37.34 1.46 -27.72
CA GLU A 152 -36.44 2.60 -27.78
C GLU A 152 -36.86 3.69 -26.78
N ILE A 153 -35.86 4.44 -26.28
CA ILE A 153 -35.90 5.88 -25.93
C ILE A 153 -36.64 6.33 -24.62
N HIS A 154 -35.87 6.68 -23.56
CA HIS A 154 -35.67 8.07 -23.07
C HIS A 154 -34.92 8.14 -21.71
N THR A 155 -33.75 8.77 -21.75
CA THR A 155 -33.12 9.66 -20.74
C THR A 155 -33.65 9.70 -19.29
N SER A 156 -32.79 9.38 -18.33
CA SER A 156 -32.26 10.37 -17.38
C SER A 156 -31.07 9.81 -16.58
N THR A 157 -29.97 10.55 -16.62
CA THR A 157 -28.65 10.21 -16.08
C THR A 157 -28.52 10.80 -14.68
N SER A 158 -28.34 9.96 -13.66
CA SER A 158 -27.78 10.37 -12.37
C SER A 158 -26.27 10.13 -12.38
N LYS A 159 -25.54 11.12 -11.85
CA LYS A 159 -24.12 11.38 -12.05
C LYS A 159 -23.26 10.48 -11.16
N GLU A 160 -22.42 9.65 -11.76
CA GLU A 160 -21.17 9.22 -11.16
C GLU A 160 -19.99 9.58 -12.08
N SER A 161 -19.10 10.40 -11.54
CA SER A 161 -17.85 10.83 -12.15
C SER A 161 -16.85 9.67 -12.17
N SER A 162 -17.08 8.66 -13.00
CA SER A 162 -16.03 7.72 -13.39
C SER A 162 -15.36 8.24 -14.66
N LEU A 163 -14.18 8.86 -14.49
CA LEU A 163 -13.34 9.34 -15.60
C LEU A 163 -13.00 8.22 -16.61
N CYS A 164 -13.09 6.96 -16.18
CA CYS A 164 -12.76 5.77 -16.95
C CYS A 164 -13.89 5.29 -17.89
N GLY A 165 -15.16 5.48 -17.51
CA GLY A 165 -16.31 5.01 -18.28
C GLY A 165 -16.40 5.61 -19.70
N PRO A 166 -16.16 6.91 -19.90
CA PRO A 166 -16.11 7.53 -21.22
C PRO A 166 -14.91 7.06 -22.07
N PHE A 167 -13.76 6.80 -21.45
CA PHE A 167 -12.54 6.40 -22.14
C PHE A 167 -12.63 5.00 -22.75
N LEU A 168 -13.14 4.03 -21.98
CA LEU A 168 -13.29 2.64 -22.44
C LEU A 168 -14.31 2.51 -23.59
N ARG A 169 -15.40 3.28 -23.53
CA ARG A 169 -16.39 3.34 -24.62
C ARG A 169 -15.79 3.83 -25.93
N LYS A 170 -14.94 4.84 -25.88
CA LYS A 170 -14.27 5.40 -27.07
C LYS A 170 -13.32 4.40 -27.72
N LYS A 171 -12.63 3.57 -26.93
CA LYS A 171 -11.74 2.50 -27.43
C LYS A 171 -12.50 1.33 -28.07
N LEU A 172 -13.69 1.00 -27.58
CA LEU A 172 -14.52 -0.06 -28.15
C LEU A 172 -15.11 0.32 -29.52
N GLN A 173 -15.51 1.58 -29.70
CA GLN A 173 -16.04 2.07 -30.99
C GLN A 173 -14.99 2.13 -32.09
N ILE A 174 -13.73 2.38 -31.74
CA ILE A 174 -12.61 2.44 -32.71
C ILE A 174 -12.21 1.04 -33.21
N LYS A 175 -12.61 -0.04 -32.52
CA LYS A 175 -12.28 -1.42 -32.91
C LYS A 175 -13.35 -2.10 -33.76
N ALA A 176 -14.45 -1.40 -34.05
CA ALA A 176 -15.60 -1.89 -34.81
C ALA A 176 -15.75 -1.22 -36.21
N GLN A 177 -14.77 -0.39 -36.60
CA GLN A 177 -14.54 0.08 -37.97
C GLN A 177 -13.22 -0.48 -38.48
#